data_AF-A0A820VRR5-F1
#
_entry.id   AF-A0A820VRR5-F1
#
_cell.length_a   1.000
_cell.length_b   1.000
_cell.length_c   1.000
_cell.angle_alpha   90.00
_cell.angle_beta   90.00
_cell.angle_gamma   90.00
#
_symmetry.space_group_name_H-M   'P 1'
#
loop_
_entity.id
_entity.type
_entity.pdbx_description
1 polymer ?
#
loop_
_entity_poly.entity_id
_entity_poly.type
_entity_poly.pdbx_seq_one_letter_code
_entity_poly.pdbx_strand_id
1 'polypeptide(L)'
;MSQNHRIVTVSSMRHLASIDQDIELNNTPTNIGETQCIDSNKISSREKCNSVTNWYHKTAKIFACLNIEERGIERVPSEDRTDLTIINTAMIWVSANIIIPCFAAGTLGPAVFKLDLNNSFVTIIIFNLLGTLPIAGMACFGPASGLRTMIFSRYSWGYYGASIMSIVNVMSAIGWAAVNSITGAQTLRVVFNDSFPITVGIIIIAIITMIISFIGYKWIHIYERYSWIPVFIGYCILAGVGAKYFTNSEM
;
A
#
# COMPACT_ATOMS: atom_id res chain seq x y z
N MET A 1 -23.95 -56.52 -25.71
CA MET A 1 -22.74 -55.87 -26.27
C MET A 1 -22.04 -55.03 -25.19
N SER A 2 -21.58 -55.67 -24.10
CA SER A 2 -21.09 -55.00 -22.88
C SER A 2 -20.02 -55.87 -22.17
N GLN A 3 -18.96 -56.27 -22.88
CA GLN A 3 -17.86 -57.08 -22.30
C GLN A 3 -16.45 -56.68 -22.77
N ASN A 4 -16.27 -55.81 -23.77
CA ASN A 4 -14.94 -55.55 -24.35
C ASN A 4 -14.15 -54.36 -23.76
N HIS A 5 -14.70 -53.57 -22.84
CA HIS A 5 -13.99 -52.37 -22.33
C HIS A 5 -13.21 -52.60 -21.01
N ARG A 6 -13.38 -53.76 -20.34
CA ARG A 6 -12.68 -54.06 -19.07
C ARG A 6 -11.41 -54.90 -19.21
N ILE A 7 -11.17 -55.50 -20.37
CA ILE A 7 -10.03 -56.41 -20.57
C ILE A 7 -8.73 -55.64 -20.91
N VAL A 8 -8.84 -54.47 -21.56
CA VAL A 8 -7.67 -53.67 -21.97
C VAL A 8 -6.94 -53.03 -20.77
N THR A 9 -7.64 -52.77 -19.67
CA THR A 9 -7.05 -52.12 -18.49
C THR A 9 -6.21 -53.06 -17.62
N VAL A 10 -6.51 -54.37 -17.58
CA VAL A 10 -5.78 -55.31 -16.70
C VAL A 10 -4.46 -55.79 -17.33
N SER A 11 -4.40 -55.89 -18.66
CA SER A 11 -3.17 -56.26 -19.38
C SER A 11 -2.10 -55.16 -19.31
N SER A 12 -2.54 -53.89 -19.38
CA SER A 12 -1.65 -52.73 -19.27
C SER A 12 -1.06 -52.55 -17.86
N MET A 13 -1.79 -52.95 -16.80
CA MET A 13 -1.28 -52.90 -15.42
C MET A 13 -0.23 -53.97 -15.11
N ARG A 14 -0.28 -55.16 -15.73
CA ARG A 14 0.76 -56.19 -15.54
C ARG A 14 2.09 -55.81 -16.17
N HIS A 15 2.07 -55.03 -17.26
CA HIS A 15 3.28 -54.56 -17.93
C HIS A 15 3.96 -53.40 -17.16
N LEU A 16 3.21 -52.65 -16.35
CA LEU A 16 3.77 -51.59 -15.50
C LEU A 16 4.42 -52.17 -14.23
N ALA A 17 3.88 -53.27 -13.69
CA ALA A 17 4.46 -53.93 -12.52
C ALA A 17 5.80 -54.63 -12.79
N SER A 18 6.07 -55.09 -14.02
CA SER A 18 7.38 -55.65 -14.39
C SER A 18 8.45 -54.58 -14.60
N ILE A 19 8.06 -53.35 -14.96
CA ILE A 19 8.99 -52.23 -15.18
C ILE A 19 9.50 -51.68 -13.84
N ASP A 20 8.66 -51.66 -12.79
CA ASP A 20 9.10 -51.23 -11.45
C ASP A 20 10.16 -52.17 -10.84
N GLN A 21 10.11 -53.47 -11.17
CA GLN A 21 11.03 -54.45 -10.59
C GLN A 21 12.43 -54.42 -11.21
N ASP A 22 12.55 -54.00 -12.48
CA ASP A 22 13.84 -53.80 -13.16
C ASP A 22 14.57 -52.53 -12.70
N ILE A 23 13.84 -51.54 -12.17
CA ILE A 23 14.40 -50.29 -11.66
C ILE A 23 15.03 -50.48 -10.26
N GLU A 24 14.56 -51.44 -9.46
CA GLU A 24 15.14 -51.73 -8.13
C GLU A 24 16.47 -52.48 -8.18
N LEU A 25 16.73 -53.31 -9.20
CA LEU A 25 17.95 -54.12 -9.27
C LEU A 25 19.19 -53.36 -9.75
N ASN A 26 19.03 -52.21 -10.39
CA ASN A 26 20.15 -51.44 -10.95
C ASN A 26 20.73 -50.38 -9.99
N ASN A 27 20.21 -50.31 -8.75
CA ASN A 27 20.59 -49.31 -7.74
C ASN A 27 21.28 -49.95 -6.51
N THR A 28 22.24 -50.85 -6.75
CA THR A 28 23.18 -51.27 -5.69
C THR A 28 24.54 -50.58 -5.87
N PRO A 29 24.79 -49.43 -5.22
CA PRO A 29 26.15 -48.94 -5.04
C PRO A 29 26.78 -49.65 -3.84
N THR A 30 27.75 -50.51 -4.13
CA THR A 30 28.76 -50.95 -3.17
C THR A 30 29.46 -49.73 -2.54
N ASN A 31 29.37 -49.65 -1.21
CA ASN A 31 30.12 -48.80 -0.28
C ASN A 31 31.46 -48.28 -0.80
N ILE A 32 31.70 -46.95 -0.75
CA ILE A 32 32.61 -46.28 0.22
C ILE A 32 32.28 -44.76 0.30
N GLY A 33 31.91 -44.26 1.50
CA GLY A 33 32.11 -42.85 1.93
C GLY A 33 31.05 -41.79 1.60
N GLU A 34 30.18 -41.49 2.57
CA GLU A 34 29.46 -40.22 2.84
C GLU A 34 28.84 -39.42 1.66
N THR A 35 27.57 -39.71 1.35
CA THR A 35 26.70 -38.83 0.54
C THR A 35 25.72 -38.10 1.46
N GLN A 36 25.96 -36.82 1.73
CA GLN A 36 24.93 -35.90 2.22
C GLN A 36 23.95 -35.57 1.07
N CYS A 37 22.65 -35.71 1.32
CA CYS A 37 21.58 -35.43 0.37
C CYS A 37 21.56 -33.94 -0.02
N ILE A 38 22.18 -33.59 -1.15
CA ILE A 38 22.00 -32.31 -1.82
C ILE A 38 20.70 -32.41 -2.63
N ASP A 39 19.68 -31.72 -2.14
CA ASP A 39 18.30 -31.70 -2.62
C ASP A 39 18.18 -31.20 -4.08
N SER A 40 17.84 -32.09 -5.02
CA SER A 40 17.76 -31.82 -6.47
C SER A 40 16.71 -30.76 -6.83
N ASN A 41 15.67 -30.57 -6.01
CA ASN A 41 14.71 -29.47 -6.18
C ASN A 41 15.32 -28.09 -5.90
N LYS A 42 16.41 -28.04 -5.13
CA LYS A 42 17.15 -26.82 -4.83
C LYS A 42 18.10 -26.42 -5.97
N ILE A 43 18.51 -27.38 -6.81
CA ILE A 43 19.39 -27.14 -7.97
C ILE A 43 18.58 -26.56 -9.14
N SER A 44 17.39 -27.12 -9.45
CA SER A 44 16.49 -26.59 -10.50
C SER A 44 16.00 -25.16 -10.18
N SER A 45 15.75 -24.88 -8.91
CA SER A 45 15.40 -23.52 -8.43
C SER A 45 16.57 -22.55 -8.49
N ARG A 46 17.82 -23.04 -8.35
CA ARG A 46 19.05 -22.23 -8.46
C ARG A 46 19.43 -21.94 -9.92
N GLU A 47 19.22 -22.87 -10.84
CA GLU A 47 19.55 -22.66 -12.27
C GLU A 47 18.62 -21.63 -12.94
N LYS A 48 17.33 -21.59 -12.60
CA LYS A 48 16.44 -20.52 -13.08
C LYS A 48 16.82 -19.13 -12.54
N CYS A 49 17.53 -19.05 -11.42
CA CYS A 49 18.00 -17.80 -10.82
C CYS A 49 19.28 -17.26 -11.51
N ASN A 50 20.01 -18.11 -12.24
CA ASN A 50 21.28 -17.74 -12.90
C ASN A 50 21.11 -17.13 -14.30
N SER A 51 19.91 -17.15 -14.89
CA SER A 51 19.72 -16.77 -16.30
C SER A 51 19.25 -15.33 -16.54
N VAL A 52 19.02 -14.51 -15.50
CA VAL A 52 18.45 -13.15 -15.69
C VAL A 52 19.11 -12.11 -14.78
N THR A 53 20.44 -12.09 -14.64
CA THR A 53 21.00 -11.41 -13.46
C THR A 53 22.33 -10.71 -13.68
N ASN A 54 22.24 -9.38 -13.87
CA ASN A 54 23.32 -8.46 -13.49
C ASN A 54 22.82 -7.14 -12.87
N TRP A 55 21.58 -6.70 -13.18
CA TRP A 55 21.00 -5.49 -12.58
C TRP A 55 20.11 -5.76 -11.33
N TYR A 56 19.31 -6.84 -11.34
CA TYR A 56 18.38 -7.18 -10.25
C TYR A 56 19.06 -7.54 -8.93
N HIS A 57 20.20 -8.24 -8.94
CA HIS A 57 20.92 -8.55 -7.69
C HIS A 57 21.59 -7.32 -7.06
N LYS A 58 21.97 -6.33 -7.88
CA LYS A 58 22.59 -5.10 -7.41
C LYS A 58 21.56 -4.19 -6.74
N THR A 59 20.38 -4.06 -7.34
CA THR A 59 19.26 -3.35 -6.73
C THR A 59 18.75 -4.10 -5.50
N ALA A 60 18.57 -5.43 -5.55
CA ALA A 60 18.16 -6.24 -4.39
C ALA A 60 19.12 -6.10 -3.18
N LYS A 61 20.44 -6.04 -3.40
CA LYS A 61 21.42 -5.77 -2.32
C LYS A 61 21.28 -4.37 -1.71
N ILE A 62 20.93 -3.37 -2.52
CA ILE A 62 20.67 -2.00 -2.05
C ILE A 62 19.36 -1.95 -1.26
N PHE A 63 18.31 -2.63 -1.73
CA PHE A 63 17.04 -2.77 -1.01
C PHE A 63 17.20 -3.49 0.34
N ALA A 64 18.01 -4.55 0.39
CA ALA A 64 18.34 -5.27 1.61
C ALA A 64 19.18 -4.43 2.59
N CYS A 65 20.18 -3.67 2.13
CA CYS A 65 20.96 -2.76 2.98
C CYS A 65 20.12 -1.61 3.56
N LEU A 66 19.08 -1.17 2.82
CA LEU A 66 18.19 -0.09 3.24
C LEU A 66 17.03 -0.55 4.16
N ASN A 67 16.96 -1.84 4.55
CA ASN A 67 15.82 -2.40 5.28
C ASN A 67 14.47 -2.02 4.64
N ILE A 68 14.39 -2.11 3.31
CA ILE A 68 13.15 -1.87 2.60
C ILE A 68 12.31 -3.14 2.77
N GLU A 69 11.10 -3.01 3.33
CA GLU A 69 10.21 -4.16 3.52
C GLU A 69 9.95 -4.85 2.17
N GLU A 70 10.53 -6.03 1.97
CA GLU A 70 10.34 -6.84 0.75
C GLU A 70 8.98 -7.56 0.72
N ARG A 71 8.12 -7.35 1.72
CA ARG A 71 6.80 -7.98 1.79
C ARG A 71 5.83 -7.34 0.79
N GLY A 72 5.65 -8.04 -0.31
CA GLY A 72 4.68 -7.72 -1.36
C GLY A 72 3.25 -8.10 -1.00
N ILE A 73 2.68 -9.06 -1.72
CA ILE A 73 1.25 -9.44 -1.67
C ILE A 73 0.97 -10.53 -0.62
N GLU A 74 2.03 -11.09 -0.01
CA GLU A 74 1.92 -12.21 0.91
C GLU A 74 1.14 -11.86 2.17
N ARG A 75 0.39 -12.83 2.69
CA ARG A 75 -0.41 -12.64 3.90
C ARG A 75 0.50 -12.38 5.10
N VAL A 76 0.16 -11.40 5.93
CA VAL A 76 0.88 -11.14 7.18
C VAL A 76 0.47 -12.21 8.22
N PRO A 77 1.40 -13.08 8.67
CA PRO A 77 1.13 -14.05 9.73
C PRO A 77 0.73 -13.34 11.03
N SER A 78 -0.03 -14.02 11.88
CA SER A 78 -0.45 -13.44 13.18
C SER A 78 0.73 -13.10 14.10
N GLU A 79 1.85 -13.81 13.94
CA GLU A 79 3.07 -13.66 14.76
C GLU A 79 3.86 -12.39 14.43
N ASP A 80 3.74 -11.87 13.21
CA ASP A 80 4.45 -10.66 12.75
C ASP A 80 3.63 -9.38 12.93
N ARG A 81 2.49 -9.44 13.63
CA ARG A 81 1.61 -8.30 13.89
C ARG A 81 2.13 -7.54 15.12
N THR A 82 3.14 -6.69 14.91
CA THR A 82 3.86 -5.98 15.98
C THR A 82 3.05 -4.86 16.64
N ASP A 83 2.17 -4.18 15.89
CA ASP A 83 1.49 -2.97 16.36
C ASP A 83 -0.03 -3.15 16.44
N LEU A 84 -0.50 -3.68 17.58
CA LEU A 84 -1.93 -3.85 17.88
C LEU A 84 -2.55 -2.63 18.58
N THR A 85 -1.76 -1.58 18.84
CA THR A 85 -2.24 -0.40 19.57
C THR A 85 -3.12 0.47 18.69
N ILE A 86 -4.42 0.49 18.98
CA ILE A 86 -5.43 1.31 18.29
C ILE A 86 -5.04 2.79 18.27
N ILE A 87 -4.43 3.28 19.35
CA ILE A 87 -3.97 4.66 19.50
C ILE A 87 -2.87 5.00 18.47
N ASN A 88 -1.93 4.09 18.21
CA ASN A 88 -0.87 4.33 17.23
C ASN A 88 -1.47 4.47 15.81
N THR A 89 -2.40 3.59 15.45
CA THR A 89 -3.12 3.67 14.18
C THR A 89 -3.95 4.95 14.08
N ALA A 90 -4.66 5.33 15.15
CA ALA A 90 -5.43 6.57 15.19
C ALA A 90 -4.54 7.80 15.03
N MET A 91 -3.37 7.83 15.69
CA MET A 91 -2.41 8.93 15.58
C MET A 91 -1.84 9.07 14.16
N ILE A 92 -1.57 7.96 13.45
CA ILE A 92 -1.13 7.99 12.04
C ILE A 92 -2.22 8.59 11.15
N TRP A 93 -3.48 8.23 11.38
CA TRP A 93 -4.59 8.80 10.60
C TRP A 93 -4.82 10.28 10.91
N VAL A 94 -4.70 10.69 12.18
CA VAL A 94 -4.77 12.09 12.56
C VAL A 94 -3.64 12.88 11.91
N SER A 95 -2.41 12.37 11.95
CA SER A 95 -1.27 13.07 11.32
C SER A 95 -1.42 13.19 9.80
N ALA A 96 -1.94 12.16 9.14
CA ALA A 96 -2.20 12.16 7.71
C ALA A 96 -3.31 13.14 7.27
N ASN A 97 -4.26 13.47 8.16
CA ASN A 97 -5.38 14.38 7.86
C ASN A 97 -5.10 15.84 8.23
N ILE A 98 -4.13 16.12 9.11
CA ILE A 98 -3.68 17.48 9.44
C ILE A 98 -2.78 17.99 8.30
N ILE A 99 -3.41 18.32 7.18
CA ILE A 99 -2.76 18.82 5.97
C ILE A 99 -3.54 20.00 5.39
N ILE A 100 -2.85 20.88 4.67
CA ILE A 100 -3.39 22.14 4.12
C ILE A 100 -4.59 21.93 3.18
N PRO A 101 -4.61 20.90 2.29
CA PRO A 101 -5.75 20.66 1.42
C PRO A 101 -7.07 20.39 2.17
N CYS A 102 -7.02 19.68 3.29
CA CYS A 102 -8.20 19.41 4.12
C CYS A 102 -8.76 20.70 4.70
N PHE A 103 -7.89 21.62 5.13
CA PHE A 103 -8.30 22.94 5.59
C PHE A 103 -8.94 23.76 4.46
N ALA A 104 -8.30 23.81 3.29
CA ALA A 104 -8.85 24.49 2.12
C ALA A 104 -10.26 23.97 1.77
N ALA A 105 -10.45 22.64 1.76
CA ALA A 105 -11.75 22.03 1.53
C ALA A 105 -12.80 22.44 2.58
N GLY A 106 -12.44 22.51 3.87
CA GLY A 106 -13.33 22.97 4.93
C GLY A 106 -13.74 24.44 4.79
N THR A 107 -12.83 25.31 4.35
CA THR A 107 -13.11 26.73 4.12
C THR A 107 -14.01 27.02 2.91
N LEU A 108 -14.19 26.05 2.00
CA LEU A 108 -15.10 26.21 0.85
C LEU A 108 -16.56 26.36 1.28
N GLY A 109 -16.97 25.75 2.40
CA GLY A 109 -18.32 25.86 2.95
C GLY A 109 -18.76 27.33 3.14
N PRO A 110 -18.03 28.10 3.97
CA PRO A 110 -18.32 29.51 4.16
C PRO A 110 -17.95 30.38 2.94
N ALA A 111 -16.81 30.11 2.29
CA ALA A 111 -16.28 30.98 1.25
C ALA A 111 -17.05 30.94 -0.08
N VAL A 112 -17.53 29.75 -0.49
CA VAL A 112 -18.19 29.55 -1.79
C VAL A 112 -19.69 29.37 -1.61
N PHE A 113 -20.11 28.57 -0.64
CA PHE A 113 -21.53 28.26 -0.44
C PHE A 113 -22.26 29.27 0.45
N LYS A 114 -21.54 30.26 1.02
CA LYS A 114 -22.09 31.33 1.88
C LYS A 114 -22.89 30.79 3.07
N LEU A 115 -22.52 29.61 3.59
CA LEU A 115 -23.10 29.07 4.81
C LEU A 115 -22.48 29.75 6.04
N ASP A 116 -23.30 29.92 7.08
CA ASP A 116 -22.80 30.29 8.41
C ASP A 116 -21.76 29.26 8.89
N LEU A 117 -20.78 29.71 9.67
CA LEU A 117 -19.69 28.85 10.14
C LEU A 117 -20.18 27.70 10.99
N ASN A 118 -21.20 27.93 11.83
CA ASN A 118 -21.76 26.88 12.67
C ASN A 118 -22.44 25.81 11.81
N ASN A 119 -23.22 26.23 10.82
CA ASN A 119 -23.90 25.33 9.90
C ASN A 119 -22.90 24.56 9.02
N SER A 120 -21.82 25.22 8.57
CA SER A 120 -20.74 24.57 7.83
C SER A 120 -20.03 23.52 8.70
N PHE A 121 -19.73 23.84 9.96
CA PHE A 121 -19.06 22.93 10.89
C PHE A 121 -19.90 21.68 11.18
N VAL A 122 -21.20 21.86 11.49
CA VAL A 122 -22.13 20.75 11.72
C VAL A 122 -22.26 19.88 10.48
N THR A 123 -22.37 20.50 9.29
CA THR A 123 -22.44 19.77 8.02
C THR A 123 -21.19 18.92 7.80
N ILE A 124 -19.99 19.48 8.01
CA ILE A 124 -18.73 18.74 7.87
C ILE A 124 -18.70 17.53 8.81
N ILE A 125 -19.10 17.68 10.07
CA ILE A 125 -19.13 16.57 11.03
C ILE A 125 -20.11 15.47 10.59
N ILE A 126 -21.34 15.83 10.21
CA ILE A 126 -22.37 14.87 9.82
C ILE A 126 -21.93 14.07 8.59
N PHE A 127 -21.44 14.76 7.54
CA PHE A 127 -20.98 14.09 6.33
C PHE A 127 -19.68 13.30 6.53
N ASN A 128 -18.78 13.76 7.39
CA ASN A 128 -17.59 13.00 7.75
C ASN A 128 -17.96 11.72 8.50
N LEU A 129 -18.89 11.78 9.46
CA LEU A 129 -19.36 10.60 10.18
C LEU A 129 -20.07 9.63 9.22
N LEU A 130 -20.99 10.11 8.39
CA LEU A 130 -21.69 9.27 7.40
C LEU A 130 -20.74 8.66 6.37
N GLY A 131 -19.74 9.41 5.89
CA GLY A 131 -18.76 8.96 4.91
C GLY A 131 -17.74 7.97 5.49
N THR A 132 -17.39 8.10 6.77
CA THR A 132 -16.44 7.21 7.44
C THR A 132 -17.05 5.88 7.88
N LEU A 133 -18.37 5.81 8.12
CA LEU A 133 -19.06 4.55 8.48
C LEU A 133 -18.77 3.36 7.53
N PRO A 134 -18.97 3.47 6.20
CA PRO A 134 -18.68 2.36 5.29
C PRO A 134 -17.18 2.02 5.25
N ILE A 135 -16.31 3.03 5.40
CA ILE A 135 -14.86 2.86 5.42
C ILE A 135 -14.43 2.12 6.70
N ALA A 136 -15.03 2.44 7.85
CA ALA A 136 -14.80 1.77 9.12
C ALA A 136 -15.22 0.29 9.06
N GLY A 137 -16.38 0.01 8.44
CA GLY A 137 -16.81 -1.36 8.16
C GLY A 137 -15.79 -2.13 7.31
N MET A 138 -15.26 -1.49 6.26
CA MET A 138 -14.21 -2.10 5.43
C MET A 138 -12.86 -2.24 6.14
N ALA A 139 -12.52 -1.31 7.05
CA ALA A 139 -11.28 -1.33 7.80
C ALA A 139 -11.18 -2.56 8.73
N CYS A 140 -12.31 -3.05 9.25
CA CYS A 140 -12.37 -4.27 10.07
C CYS A 140 -11.93 -5.54 9.31
N PHE A 141 -12.10 -5.58 7.99
CA PHE A 141 -11.69 -6.75 7.20
C PHE A 141 -10.17 -6.88 7.05
N GLY A 142 -9.41 -5.80 7.21
CA GLY A 142 -7.95 -5.80 7.14
C GLY A 142 -7.29 -6.67 8.22
N PRO A 143 -7.52 -6.37 9.52
CA PRO A 143 -6.96 -7.16 10.64
C PRO A 143 -7.42 -8.62 10.64
N ALA A 144 -8.68 -8.89 10.26
CA ALA A 144 -9.23 -10.24 10.23
C ALA A 144 -8.59 -11.12 9.16
N SER A 145 -8.45 -10.60 7.93
CA SER A 145 -7.89 -11.37 6.82
C SER A 145 -6.36 -11.40 6.80
N GLY A 146 -5.69 -10.37 7.30
CA GLY A 146 -4.23 -10.20 7.14
C GLY A 146 -3.82 -9.95 5.69
N LEU A 147 -4.76 -9.59 4.81
CA LEU A 147 -4.57 -9.30 3.40
C LEU A 147 -4.78 -7.81 3.14
N ARG A 148 -4.06 -7.25 2.15
CA ARG A 148 -4.27 -5.87 1.71
C ARG A 148 -5.65 -5.70 1.10
N THR A 149 -6.29 -4.55 1.33
CA THR A 149 -7.63 -4.21 0.81
C THR A 149 -7.74 -4.37 -0.71
N MET A 150 -6.66 -4.16 -1.44
CA MET A 150 -6.63 -4.35 -2.90
C MET A 150 -6.88 -5.81 -3.33
N ILE A 151 -6.50 -6.80 -2.52
CA ILE A 151 -6.71 -8.23 -2.82
C ILE A 151 -8.19 -8.60 -2.70
N PHE A 152 -8.93 -7.94 -1.81
CA PHE A 152 -10.36 -8.15 -1.65
C PHE A 152 -11.17 -7.84 -2.91
N SER A 153 -10.73 -6.87 -3.71
CA SER A 153 -11.37 -6.55 -4.99
C SER A 153 -11.43 -7.75 -5.95
N ARG A 154 -10.45 -8.66 -5.87
CA ARG A 154 -10.39 -9.89 -6.67
C ARG A 154 -11.44 -10.92 -6.28
N TYR A 155 -11.79 -10.99 -5.01
CA TYR A 155 -12.81 -11.91 -4.52
C TYR A 155 -14.22 -11.45 -4.89
N SER A 156 -14.48 -10.14 -4.92
CA SER A 156 -15.80 -9.60 -5.25
C SER A 156 -16.07 -9.47 -6.75
N TRP A 157 -15.08 -9.04 -7.54
CA TRP A 157 -15.27 -8.66 -8.95
C TRP A 157 -14.56 -9.58 -9.96
N GLY A 158 -13.88 -10.63 -9.48
CA GLY A 158 -13.05 -11.50 -10.30
C GLY A 158 -11.77 -10.82 -10.80
N TYR A 159 -11.04 -11.48 -11.70
CA TYR A 159 -9.73 -11.01 -12.17
C TYR A 159 -9.81 -9.71 -12.99
N TYR A 160 -10.76 -9.63 -13.92
CA TYR A 160 -10.92 -8.47 -14.80
C TYR A 160 -11.45 -7.24 -14.04
N GLY A 161 -12.43 -7.42 -13.17
CA GLY A 161 -12.98 -6.29 -12.39
C GLY A 161 -12.02 -5.77 -11.33
N ALA A 162 -11.19 -6.63 -10.71
CA ALA A 162 -10.14 -6.19 -9.80
C ALA A 162 -9.08 -5.31 -10.49
N SER A 163 -8.76 -5.61 -11.75
CA SER A 163 -7.81 -4.81 -12.53
C SER A 163 -8.34 -3.38 -12.75
N ILE A 164 -9.63 -3.23 -13.03
CA ILE A 164 -10.29 -1.92 -13.17
C ILE A 164 -10.24 -1.15 -11.85
N MET A 165 -10.60 -1.78 -10.74
CA MET A 165 -10.57 -1.15 -9.41
C MET A 165 -9.16 -0.72 -9.00
N SER A 166 -8.14 -1.51 -9.36
CA SER A 166 -6.74 -1.14 -9.13
C SER A 166 -6.34 0.11 -9.92
N ILE A 167 -6.77 0.25 -11.17
CA ILE A 167 -6.50 1.45 -11.99
C ILE A 167 -7.16 2.68 -11.36
N VAL A 168 -8.42 2.56 -10.93
CA VAL A 168 -9.14 3.64 -10.25
C VAL A 168 -8.41 4.05 -8.96
N ASN A 169 -7.94 3.09 -8.17
CA ASN A 169 -7.16 3.39 -6.96
C ASN A 169 -5.88 4.17 -7.27
N VAL A 170 -5.15 3.79 -8.32
CA VAL A 170 -3.94 4.52 -8.76
C VAL A 170 -4.29 5.93 -9.23
N MET A 171 -5.38 6.12 -9.98
CA MET A 171 -5.85 7.45 -10.38
C MET A 171 -6.19 8.32 -9.16
N SER A 172 -6.88 7.77 -8.16
CA SER A 172 -7.18 8.48 -6.92
C SER A 172 -5.91 8.88 -6.16
N ALA A 173 -4.90 8.00 -6.13
CA ALA A 173 -3.61 8.31 -5.50
C ALA A 173 -2.87 9.43 -6.24
N ILE A 174 -2.89 9.43 -7.57
CA ILE A 174 -2.32 10.52 -8.39
C ILE A 174 -3.07 11.83 -8.13
N GLY A 175 -4.41 11.79 -8.11
CA GLY A 175 -5.23 12.96 -7.82
C GLY A 175 -4.93 13.55 -6.43
N TRP A 176 -4.79 12.69 -5.43
CA TRP A 176 -4.42 13.11 -4.08
C TRP A 176 -3.01 13.72 -4.02
N ALA A 177 -2.03 13.10 -4.70
CA ALA A 177 -0.68 13.64 -4.78
C ALA A 177 -0.65 15.00 -5.51
N ALA A 178 -1.45 15.18 -6.55
CA ALA A 178 -1.56 16.43 -7.29
C ALA A 178 -2.13 17.56 -6.41
N VAL A 179 -3.22 17.30 -5.67
CA VAL A 179 -3.81 18.27 -4.74
C VAL A 179 -2.80 18.70 -3.68
N ASN A 180 -2.07 17.76 -3.08
CA ASN A 180 -1.04 18.09 -2.10
C ASN A 180 0.09 18.93 -2.68
N SER A 181 0.53 18.63 -3.91
CA SER A 181 1.60 19.38 -4.59
C SER A 181 1.17 20.81 -4.95
N ILE A 182 -0.08 20.99 -5.41
CA ILE A 182 -0.64 22.31 -5.74
C ILE A 182 -0.75 23.18 -4.49
N THR A 183 -1.34 22.65 -3.42
CA THR A 183 -1.50 23.40 -2.17
C THR A 183 -0.15 23.70 -1.50
N GLY A 184 0.81 22.78 -1.60
CA GLY A 184 2.19 23.03 -1.19
C GLY A 184 2.82 24.19 -1.98
N ALA A 185 2.62 24.23 -3.29
CA ALA A 185 3.18 25.29 -4.14
C ALA A 185 2.55 26.65 -3.86
N GLN A 186 1.25 26.70 -3.59
CA GLN A 186 0.54 27.90 -3.13
C GLN A 186 1.13 28.41 -1.82
N THR A 187 1.38 27.51 -0.87
CA THR A 187 1.98 27.86 0.42
C THR A 187 3.39 28.43 0.24
N LEU A 188 4.21 27.78 -0.58
CA LEU A 188 5.57 28.24 -0.88
C LEU A 188 5.57 29.65 -1.51
N ARG A 189 4.65 29.90 -2.44
CA ARG A 189 4.49 31.19 -3.10
C ARG A 189 4.18 32.32 -2.10
N VAL A 190 3.32 32.07 -1.12
CA VAL A 190 2.99 33.03 -0.07
C VAL A 190 4.21 33.33 0.83
N VAL A 191 5.00 32.31 1.16
CA VAL A 191 6.22 32.47 1.98
C VAL A 191 7.27 33.35 1.29
N PHE A 192 7.37 33.28 -0.04
CA PHE A 192 8.32 34.07 -0.84
C PHE A 192 7.72 35.37 -1.41
N ASN A 193 6.63 35.89 -0.82
CA ASN A 193 5.98 37.14 -1.22
C ASN A 193 5.70 37.23 -2.74
N ASP A 194 5.14 36.16 -3.33
CA ASP A 194 4.75 36.12 -4.75
C ASP A 194 5.90 36.26 -5.77
N SER A 195 7.16 36.08 -5.34
CA SER A 195 8.33 36.31 -6.20
C SER A 195 8.46 35.37 -7.41
N PHE A 196 7.72 34.25 -7.47
CA PHE A 196 7.81 33.27 -8.56
C PHE A 196 6.44 32.70 -8.98
N PRO A 197 6.29 32.25 -10.25
CA PRO A 197 5.06 31.67 -10.75
C PRO A 197 4.75 30.30 -10.11
N ILE A 198 3.47 30.06 -9.84
CA ILE A 198 2.99 28.84 -9.15
C ILE A 198 3.40 27.54 -9.86
N THR A 199 3.49 27.57 -11.19
CA THR A 199 3.94 26.44 -12.01
C THR A 199 5.33 25.95 -11.62
N VAL A 200 6.25 26.88 -11.35
CA VAL A 200 7.62 26.55 -10.93
C VAL A 200 7.59 25.94 -9.52
N GLY A 201 6.76 26.47 -8.62
CA GLY A 201 6.56 25.91 -7.29
C GLY A 201 6.08 24.44 -7.31
N ILE A 202 5.14 24.11 -8.19
CA ILE A 202 4.62 22.74 -8.34
C ILE A 202 5.75 21.79 -8.80
N ILE A 203 6.54 22.19 -9.80
CA ILE A 203 7.64 21.37 -10.32
C ILE A 203 8.70 21.13 -9.24
N ILE A 204 9.07 22.16 -8.48
CA ILE A 204 10.04 22.05 -7.40
C ILE A 204 9.56 21.05 -6.33
N ILE A 205 8.30 21.19 -5.88
CA ILE A 205 7.73 20.29 -4.88
C ILE A 205 7.64 18.85 -5.40
N ALA A 206 7.22 18.66 -6.65
CA ALA A 206 7.16 17.33 -7.26
C ALA A 206 8.53 16.65 -7.35
N ILE A 207 9.60 17.40 -7.66
CA ILE A 207 10.96 16.87 -7.68
C ILE A 207 11.43 16.51 -6.26
N ILE A 208 11.17 17.36 -5.28
CA ILE A 208 11.55 17.11 -3.88
C ILE A 208 10.83 15.87 -3.34
N THR A 209 9.52 15.74 -3.55
CA THR A 209 8.75 14.57 -3.08
C THR A 209 9.17 13.28 -3.78
N MET A 210 9.52 13.36 -5.07
CA MET A 210 10.08 12.25 -5.82
C MET A 210 11.44 11.81 -5.26
N ILE A 211 12.33 12.74 -4.92
CA ILE A 211 13.61 12.43 -4.27
C ILE A 211 13.39 11.77 -2.92
N ILE A 212 12.50 12.32 -2.08
CA ILE A 212 12.16 11.76 -0.76
C ILE A 212 11.63 10.32 -0.87
N SER A 213 10.88 10.01 -1.93
CA SER A 213 10.34 8.66 -2.15
C SER A 213 11.43 7.61 -2.37
N PHE A 214 12.63 8.01 -2.82
CA PHE A 214 13.77 7.11 -2.95
C PHE A 214 14.56 6.92 -1.65
N ILE A 215 14.40 7.79 -0.63
CA ILE A 215 15.19 7.79 0.62
C ILE A 215 14.81 6.65 1.59
N GLY A 216 13.74 5.89 1.32
CA GLY A 216 13.40 4.65 2.02
C GLY A 216 12.40 4.78 3.17
N TYR A 217 11.72 3.67 3.46
CA TYR A 217 10.52 3.59 4.31
C TYR A 217 10.75 3.95 5.80
N LYS A 218 11.97 3.76 6.32
CA LYS A 218 12.27 4.08 7.73
C LYS A 218 12.28 5.58 8.02
N TRP A 219 12.80 6.38 7.09
CA TRP A 219 12.88 7.83 7.26
C TRP A 219 11.51 8.50 7.13
N ILE A 220 10.67 8.00 6.23
CA ILE A 220 9.32 8.55 6.06
C ILE A 220 8.44 8.28 7.29
N HIS A 221 8.53 7.09 7.90
CA HIS A 221 7.76 6.78 9.13
C HIS A 221 8.13 7.68 10.29
N ILE A 222 9.43 7.97 10.45
CA ILE A 222 9.90 8.89 11.49
C ILE A 222 9.40 10.30 11.18
N TYR A 223 9.51 10.74 9.92
CA TYR A 223 9.02 12.06 9.50
C TYR A 223 7.51 12.22 9.68
N GLU A 224 6.71 11.25 9.27
CA GLU A 224 5.24 11.26 9.39
C GLU A 224 4.78 11.38 10.84
N ARG A 225 5.53 10.78 11.78
CA ARG A 225 5.24 10.89 13.22
C ARG A 225 5.37 12.33 13.75
N TYR A 226 6.25 13.15 13.17
CA TYR A 226 6.50 14.53 13.61
C TYR A 226 5.88 15.59 12.70
N SER A 227 5.53 15.25 11.45
CA SER A 227 5.09 16.22 10.43
C SER A 227 3.80 16.96 10.79
N TRP A 228 2.94 16.38 11.64
CA TRP A 228 1.65 17.00 12.02
C TRP A 228 1.81 18.13 13.04
N ILE A 229 2.87 18.13 13.85
CA ILE A 229 3.09 19.11 14.92
C ILE A 229 3.18 20.55 14.37
N PRO A 230 4.05 20.87 13.38
CA PRO A 230 4.15 22.23 12.87
C PRO A 230 2.87 22.69 12.17
N VAL A 231 2.18 21.80 11.45
CA VAL A 231 0.92 22.13 10.78
C VAL A 231 -0.19 22.40 11.79
N PHE A 232 -0.26 21.60 12.87
CA PHE A 232 -1.21 21.81 13.95
C PHE A 232 -1.00 23.15 14.67
N ILE A 233 0.25 23.49 14.98
CA ILE A 233 0.59 24.80 15.57
C ILE A 233 0.16 25.93 14.63
N GLY A 234 0.41 25.78 13.31
CA GLY A 234 -0.05 26.73 12.30
C GLY A 234 -1.57 26.93 12.31
N TYR A 235 -2.35 25.85 12.43
CA TYR A 235 -3.80 25.95 12.56
C TYR A 235 -4.26 26.58 13.87
N CYS A 236 -3.59 26.35 15.00
CA CYS A 236 -3.90 27.03 16.25
C CYS A 236 -3.69 28.55 16.14
N ILE A 237 -2.59 28.98 15.52
CA ILE A 237 -2.32 30.41 15.27
C ILE A 237 -3.39 30.98 14.33
N LEU A 238 -3.70 30.27 13.25
CA LEU A 238 -4.72 30.70 12.29
C LEU A 238 -6.10 30.82 12.94
N ALA A 239 -6.48 29.87 13.81
CA ALA A 239 -7.71 29.95 14.58
C ALA A 239 -7.71 31.15 15.54
N GLY A 240 -6.59 31.44 16.21
CA GLY A 240 -6.46 32.59 17.10
C GLY A 240 -6.55 33.95 16.40
N VAL A 241 -5.96 34.08 15.21
CA VAL A 241 -6.04 35.31 14.39
C VAL A 241 -7.40 35.40 13.67
N GLY A 242 -7.88 34.26 13.17
CA GLY A 242 -9.12 34.13 12.40
C GLY A 242 -10.39 34.29 13.23
N ALA A 243 -10.38 33.94 14.52
CA ALA A 243 -11.54 34.02 15.41
C ALA A 243 -12.23 35.39 15.42
N LYS A 244 -11.47 36.47 15.21
CA LYS A 244 -12.02 37.84 15.15
C LYS A 244 -12.84 38.12 13.89
N TYR A 245 -12.64 37.35 12.82
CA TYR A 245 -13.32 37.51 11.53
C TYR A 245 -14.49 36.52 11.36
N PHE A 246 -14.71 35.66 12.35
CA PHE A 246 -15.68 34.58 12.32
C PHE A 246 -16.95 34.87 13.14
N THR A 247 -17.11 36.08 13.68
CA THR A 247 -18.37 36.48 14.31
C THR A 247 -19.44 36.65 13.23
N ASN A 248 -20.44 35.76 13.29
CA ASN A 248 -21.71 35.72 12.57
C ASN A 248 -22.00 37.01 11.79
N SER A 249 -21.99 36.93 10.45
CA SER A 249 -22.78 37.88 9.67
C SER A 249 -24.23 37.57 9.99
N GLU A 250 -24.80 38.29 10.96
CA GLU A 250 -26.25 38.37 11.09
C GLU A 250 -26.79 38.82 9.74
N MET A 251 -27.51 37.92 9.07
CA MET A 251 -28.54 38.30 8.11
C MET A 251 -29.79 38.64 8.87
#